data_AF-A0AA35MH08-F1
#
_entry.id   AF-A0AA35MH08-F1
#
_cell.length_a   1.000
_cell.length_b   1.000
_cell.length_c   1.000
_cell.angle_alpha   90.00
_cell.angle_beta   90.00
_cell.angle_gamma   90.00
#
_symmetry.space_group_name_H-M   'P 1'
#
loop_
_entity.id
_entity.type
_entity.pdbx_description
1 polymer ?
#
loop_
_entity_poly.entity_id
_entity_poly.type
_entity_poly.pdbx_seq_one_letter_code
_entity_poly.pdbx_strand_id
1 'polypeptide(L)'
;MAPMVLPMAKTRMRTNRLVEISQGPRQIRDEADQRRQAAAAQSEDSTPAAPGDSTPVEAESSRGSRQRSRAVTSENGVPDKKKKEQAKTIAKIKESKAFKKRKRDAGVDSDDDDDIARAIFNERHAPLPGQMDNCEICTKRFTVTPYSVAGPNGGLLCAPCGRQIAKERQGMQPKKKAPRKQTGGIGSRRAHQSRILDGDIGTKSLATLCVQTLAKNVDLADSLGDLPTHLIDKIARIFSKRRLLRAETLPLFVQPNTEVLHIYDGAKISEQDLLGIFQVATKLRRFKARYMVQFKDEVMDYVLSRDIKLESFYLSGANLLSDEKWHEFIEAQGASLKAFQVYYTDKHFGDDTVDVIAKNCPSIERLKIEHNQKLTDEGVKGIANIPSLLHLGLQLQHSISPEAITPVLSSIGQKLETFSLTIVPKADDSVLQSLHDNCRSLVKLRITESEVMTDAGFAKLFTNWENPPLRILDLQKCRYVSAQQPRHNAHKVGLCDEGFKALMAHSGAKLRDLNVHACRNITGEAFEEVFSKDALYPELRHLEISFCEEVTDFIVGSIFRSCPNIKEVNVFGCMKVRDVRVPRGVILVGVPNAQGMVTEGFD
;
A
#
# COMPACT_ATOMS: atom_id res chain seq x y z
N MET A 1 9.12 -59.83 -2.17
CA MET A 1 9.35 -59.85 -0.71
C MET A 1 9.22 -58.44 -0.19
N ALA A 2 8.50 -58.31 0.92
CA ALA A 2 8.00 -57.08 1.53
C ALA A 2 9.09 -56.08 1.97
N PRO A 3 8.70 -54.82 2.22
CA PRO A 3 9.55 -53.64 2.26
C PRO A 3 10.05 -53.31 3.66
N MET A 4 11.16 -52.56 3.76
CA MET A 4 11.57 -51.94 5.00
C MET A 4 11.07 -50.49 5.06
N VAL A 5 10.41 -50.19 6.17
CA VAL A 5 9.51 -49.07 6.41
C VAL A 5 10.12 -48.15 7.48
N LEU A 6 9.90 -46.85 7.29
CA LEU A 6 9.98 -45.67 8.21
C LEU A 6 11.31 -44.86 8.29
N PRO A 7 11.23 -43.53 8.57
CA PRO A 7 10.04 -42.67 8.67
C PRO A 7 10.05 -41.42 7.78
N MET A 8 8.83 -40.97 7.47
CA MET A 8 8.50 -39.66 6.94
C MET A 8 9.07 -38.52 7.79
N ALA A 9 9.96 -37.72 7.22
CA ALA A 9 10.22 -36.36 7.69
C ALA A 9 9.19 -35.41 7.06
N LYS A 10 8.09 -35.18 7.77
CA LYS A 10 7.20 -34.02 7.55
C LYS A 10 8.00 -32.74 7.82
N THR A 11 8.50 -32.09 6.77
CA THR A 11 8.97 -30.69 6.91
C THR A 11 7.76 -29.77 6.93
N ARG A 12 7.14 -29.67 8.12
CA ARG A 12 6.29 -28.53 8.48
C ARG A 12 7.11 -27.25 8.30
N MET A 13 6.83 -26.45 7.28
CA MET A 13 7.20 -25.03 7.35
C MET A 13 6.35 -24.38 8.44
N ARG A 14 7.07 -23.95 9.48
CA ARG A 14 6.57 -23.41 10.73
C ARG A 14 5.96 -22.03 10.48
N THR A 15 4.68 -21.94 10.82
CA THR A 15 4.07 -20.74 11.40
C THR A 15 4.90 -20.25 12.59
N ASN A 16 5.06 -18.92 12.67
CA ASN A 16 5.37 -18.10 13.82
C ASN A 16 5.68 -18.83 15.15
N ARG A 17 6.94 -18.82 15.56
CA ARG A 17 7.28 -18.68 17.00
C ARG A 17 7.50 -17.20 17.28
N LEU A 18 6.41 -16.50 17.53
CA LEU A 18 6.42 -15.43 18.52
C LEU A 18 6.79 -16.11 19.85
N VAL A 19 7.98 -15.82 20.36
CA VAL A 19 8.23 -15.99 21.78
C VAL A 19 7.36 -14.94 22.46
N GLU A 20 6.33 -15.41 23.17
CA GLU A 20 5.57 -14.60 24.11
C GLU A 20 6.53 -14.09 25.20
N ILE A 21 7.10 -12.91 24.96
CA ILE A 21 7.55 -12.04 26.04
C ILE A 21 6.29 -11.25 26.44
N SER A 22 5.55 -11.80 27.40
CA SER A 22 4.42 -11.12 28.06
C SER A 22 4.95 -10.02 28.99
N GLN A 23 5.64 -9.02 28.46
CA GLN A 23 5.89 -7.80 29.21
C GLN A 23 4.63 -6.96 29.17
N GLY A 24 3.89 -6.98 30.28
CA GLY A 24 2.66 -6.21 30.43
C GLY A 24 2.91 -4.70 30.24
N PRO A 25 1.91 -3.93 29.79
CA PRO A 25 2.03 -2.48 29.55
C PRO A 25 2.54 -1.64 30.75
N ARG A 26 2.49 -2.20 31.96
CA ARG A 26 3.05 -1.60 33.19
C ARG A 26 4.58 -1.67 33.23
N GLN A 27 5.20 -2.80 32.88
CA GLN A 27 6.67 -2.94 32.92
C GLN A 27 7.38 -2.03 31.92
N ILE A 28 6.83 -1.88 30.73
CA ILE A 28 7.35 -0.96 29.70
C ILE A 28 7.30 0.50 30.19
N ARG A 29 6.28 0.82 31.01
CA ARG A 29 6.09 2.16 31.56
C ARG A 29 7.03 2.42 32.74
N ASP A 30 7.20 1.42 33.61
CA ASP A 30 8.12 1.49 34.75
C ASP A 30 9.58 1.61 34.27
N GLU A 31 9.99 0.90 33.21
CA GLU A 31 11.32 1.04 32.60
C GLU A 31 11.52 2.40 31.91
N ALA A 32 10.47 2.98 31.33
CA ALA A 32 10.53 4.31 30.73
C ALA A 32 10.65 5.40 31.79
N ASP A 33 10.01 5.22 32.94
CA ASP A 33 10.05 6.16 34.06
C ASP A 33 11.37 6.04 34.84
N GLN A 34 11.93 4.84 34.99
CA GLN A 34 13.30 4.64 35.51
C GLN A 34 14.36 5.29 34.62
N ARG A 35 14.24 5.16 33.28
CA ARG A 35 15.17 5.85 32.35
C ARG A 35 15.06 7.37 32.43
N ARG A 36 13.86 7.91 32.67
CA ARG A 36 13.66 9.35 32.88
C ARG A 36 14.24 9.84 34.21
N GLN A 37 14.12 9.04 35.28
CA GLN A 37 14.72 9.36 36.59
C GLN A 37 16.25 9.29 36.55
N ALA A 38 16.82 8.30 35.84
CA ALA A 38 18.27 8.21 35.63
C ALA A 38 18.84 9.39 34.82
N ALA A 39 18.13 9.83 33.78
CA ALA A 39 18.51 10.99 32.99
C ALA A 39 18.38 12.32 33.78
N ALA A 40 17.41 12.42 34.69
CA ALA A 40 17.27 13.58 35.57
C ALA A 40 18.40 13.65 36.61
N ALA A 41 18.78 12.51 37.20
CA ALA A 41 19.91 12.42 38.14
C ALA A 41 21.26 12.75 37.49
N GLN A 42 21.46 12.37 36.22
CA GLN A 42 22.67 12.70 35.46
C GLN A 42 22.77 14.19 35.05
N SER A 43 21.66 14.94 35.12
CA SER A 43 21.63 16.37 34.78
C SER A 43 21.89 17.30 35.96
N GLU A 44 21.93 16.78 37.20
CA GLU A 44 22.22 17.54 38.42
C GLU A 44 23.70 17.49 38.84
N ASP A 45 24.54 16.66 38.20
CA ASP A 45 25.92 16.38 38.65
C ASP A 45 27.03 16.99 37.77
N SER A 46 26.76 18.15 37.15
CA SER A 46 27.77 18.91 36.39
C SER A 46 27.95 20.33 36.93
N THR A 47 28.49 20.41 38.14
CA THR A 47 29.16 21.61 38.68
C THR A 47 30.57 21.20 39.14
N PRO A 48 31.65 21.85 38.69
CA PRO A 48 33.00 21.43 39.04
C PRO A 48 33.43 22.04 40.37
N ALA A 49 33.97 21.22 41.28
CA ALA A 49 34.71 21.67 42.46
C ALA A 49 36.02 20.87 42.62
N ALA A 50 37.08 21.60 42.96
CA ALA A 50 38.50 21.26 43.01
C ALA A 50 38.87 20.29 44.19
N PRO A 51 40.13 19.78 44.26
CA PRO A 51 40.44 18.46 44.79
C PRO A 51 40.76 18.43 46.29
N GLY A 52 40.45 17.30 46.94
CA GLY A 52 40.80 17.03 48.34
C GLY A 52 40.59 15.57 48.73
N ASP A 53 41.70 14.84 48.74
CA ASP A 53 42.16 13.76 49.65
C ASP A 53 41.30 12.53 50.05
N SER A 54 41.97 11.38 49.92
CA SER A 54 41.97 10.14 50.73
C SER A 54 40.68 9.34 51.06
N THR A 55 40.60 8.16 50.41
CA THR A 55 40.35 6.79 50.95
C THR A 55 39.06 6.39 51.71
N PRO A 56 38.69 5.09 51.67
CA PRO A 56 37.29 4.63 51.60
C PRO A 56 36.76 4.05 52.92
N VAL A 57 35.43 4.00 53.07
CA VAL A 57 34.79 3.11 54.05
C VAL A 57 33.51 2.51 53.47
N GLU A 58 33.38 1.20 53.67
CA GLU A 58 32.29 0.32 53.31
C GLU A 58 30.98 0.63 54.05
N ALA A 59 29.92 0.02 53.50
CA ALA A 59 28.89 -0.72 54.23
C ALA A 59 27.46 -0.13 54.32
N GLU A 60 26.57 -1.00 53.85
CA GLU A 60 25.32 -1.40 54.47
C GLU A 60 24.00 -0.67 54.21
N SER A 61 23.12 -1.45 53.59
CA SER A 61 21.68 -1.34 53.62
C SER A 61 21.12 -1.39 55.04
N SER A 62 20.15 -0.52 55.36
CA SER A 62 19.11 -0.88 56.33
C SER A 62 17.76 -0.26 55.94
N ARG A 63 16.75 -1.14 55.92
CA ARG A 63 15.32 -0.84 55.78
C ARG A 63 14.81 -0.21 57.07
N GLY A 64 13.89 0.76 56.98
CA GLY A 64 13.23 1.31 58.16
C GLY A 64 11.92 2.03 57.87
N SER A 65 10.81 1.29 57.91
CA SER A 65 9.44 1.79 58.02
C SER A 65 9.26 2.62 59.30
N ARG A 66 8.67 3.81 59.22
CA ARG A 66 7.98 4.46 60.36
C ARG A 66 6.67 5.12 59.92
N GLN A 67 5.57 4.44 60.25
CA GLN A 67 4.25 5.04 60.44
C GLN A 67 4.24 5.93 61.69
N ARG A 68 3.50 7.05 61.63
CA ARG A 68 2.44 7.46 62.58
C ARG A 68 2.01 8.90 62.28
N SER A 69 0.79 9.10 61.80
CA SER A 69 -0.45 9.35 62.56
C SER A 69 -0.59 10.81 63.00
N ARG A 70 -1.65 11.42 62.49
CA ARG A 70 -2.05 12.82 62.58
C ARG A 70 -2.84 13.06 63.87
N ALA A 71 -2.48 14.09 64.64
CA ALA A 71 -3.33 14.66 65.67
C ALA A 71 -3.86 16.02 65.19
N VAL A 72 -5.12 16.30 65.53
CA VAL A 72 -5.95 17.42 65.09
C VAL A 72 -6.08 18.43 66.22
N THR A 73 -6.11 19.72 65.87
CA THR A 73 -6.67 20.94 66.53
C THR A 73 -5.75 22.12 66.18
N SER A 74 -6.11 23.40 66.12
CA SER A 74 -7.34 24.19 66.07
C SER A 74 -6.85 25.62 65.75
N GLU A 75 -7.58 26.33 64.89
CA GLU A 75 -7.78 27.78 64.79
C GLU A 75 -6.67 28.84 65.04
N ASN A 76 -6.70 29.82 64.11
CA ASN A 76 -6.46 31.26 64.28
C ASN A 76 -5.02 31.79 64.46
N GLY A 77 -4.62 32.57 63.44
CA GLY A 77 -3.47 33.46 63.46
C GLY A 77 -2.48 33.15 62.33
N VAL A 78 -2.19 34.16 61.50
CA VAL A 78 -1.13 34.25 60.49
C VAL A 78 -1.57 34.09 59.01
N PRO A 79 -2.40 34.99 58.44
CA PRO A 79 -2.52 35.15 57.00
C PRO A 79 -1.28 35.85 56.38
N ASP A 80 -0.59 36.70 57.15
CA ASP A 80 0.43 37.62 56.60
C ASP A 80 1.79 36.99 56.34
N LYS A 81 2.22 36.02 57.16
CA LYS A 81 3.55 35.39 57.01
C LYS A 81 3.59 34.46 55.79
N LYS A 82 2.49 33.72 55.54
CA LYS A 82 2.33 32.81 54.40
C LYS A 82 2.24 33.54 53.06
N LYS A 83 1.54 34.69 53.02
CA LYS A 83 1.49 35.57 51.84
C LYS A 83 2.86 36.19 51.53
N LYS A 84 3.63 36.59 52.55
CA LYS A 84 5.01 37.09 52.37
C LYS A 84 5.97 36.03 51.83
N GLU A 85 5.89 34.79 52.31
CA GLU A 85 6.70 33.69 51.78
C GLU A 85 6.33 33.32 50.34
N GLN A 86 5.03 33.29 50.03
CA GLN A 86 4.56 33.04 48.66
C GLN A 86 5.02 34.12 47.69
N ALA A 87 4.95 35.40 48.07
CA ALA A 87 5.45 36.51 47.26
C ALA A 87 6.97 36.43 47.02
N LYS A 88 7.76 36.06 48.05
CA LYS A 88 9.21 35.84 47.90
C LYS A 88 9.53 34.68 46.95
N THR A 89 8.71 33.63 46.95
CA THR A 89 8.92 32.46 46.08
C THR A 89 8.53 32.76 44.63
N ILE A 90 7.45 33.52 44.41
CA ILE A 90 7.06 34.01 43.08
C ILE A 90 8.13 34.94 42.50
N ALA A 91 8.71 35.83 43.31
CA ALA A 91 9.83 36.68 42.87
C ALA A 91 11.04 35.86 42.41
N LYS A 92 11.44 34.82 43.18
CA LYS A 92 12.51 33.89 42.75
C LYS A 92 12.16 33.11 41.47
N ILE A 93 10.88 32.81 41.23
CA ILE A 93 10.45 32.12 40.01
C ILE A 93 10.61 33.02 38.79
N LYS A 94 10.33 34.33 38.90
CA LYS A 94 10.56 35.31 37.81
C LYS A 94 12.03 35.36 37.37
N GLU A 95 12.97 35.08 38.28
CA GLU A 95 14.40 35.04 37.96
C GLU A 95 14.86 33.71 37.31
N SER A 96 14.03 32.67 37.32
CA SER A 96 14.38 31.33 36.86
C SER A 96 14.46 31.19 35.33
N LYS A 97 15.31 30.26 34.85
CA LYS A 97 15.42 29.92 33.40
C LYS A 97 14.09 29.43 32.81
N ALA A 98 13.25 28.75 33.60
CA ALA A 98 11.95 28.25 33.18
C ALA A 98 10.94 29.37 32.89
N PHE A 99 10.94 30.42 33.73
CA PHE A 99 10.13 31.62 33.51
C PHE A 99 10.57 32.37 32.26
N LYS A 100 11.89 32.62 32.11
CA LYS A 100 12.45 33.32 30.93
C LYS A 100 12.12 32.60 29.62
N LYS A 101 12.12 31.26 29.61
CA LYS A 101 11.73 30.47 28.43
C LYS A 101 10.24 30.63 28.10
N ARG A 102 9.35 30.48 29.09
CA ARG A 102 7.89 30.63 28.86
C ARG A 102 7.51 32.05 28.45
N LYS A 103 8.14 33.07 29.03
CA LYS A 103 7.95 34.48 28.62
C LYS A 103 8.34 34.69 27.16
N ARG A 104 9.49 34.15 26.73
CA ARG A 104 9.94 34.23 25.34
C ARG A 104 8.98 33.53 24.36
N ASP A 105 8.46 32.38 24.74
CA ASP A 105 7.54 31.61 23.89
C ASP A 105 6.12 32.26 23.84
N ALA A 106 5.76 33.09 24.82
CA ALA A 106 4.47 33.77 24.90
C ALA A 106 4.39 35.12 24.14
N GLY A 107 5.53 35.79 23.89
CA GLY A 107 5.63 36.89 22.93
C GLY A 107 4.89 38.21 23.24
N VAL A 108 4.71 38.58 24.52
CA VAL A 108 4.01 39.83 24.95
C VAL A 108 4.75 40.52 26.12
N ASP A 109 4.60 41.85 26.24
CA ASP A 109 5.30 42.74 27.20
C ASP A 109 4.64 42.83 28.60
N SER A 110 5.51 42.98 29.61
CA SER A 110 5.42 43.18 31.08
C SER A 110 4.19 42.78 31.93
N ASP A 111 2.93 42.95 31.51
CA ASP A 111 1.78 42.90 32.46
C ASP A 111 1.35 41.47 32.88
N ASP A 112 1.78 40.44 32.15
CA ASP A 112 1.47 39.02 32.44
C ASP A 112 2.55 38.29 33.28
N ASP A 113 3.59 39.00 33.72
CA ASP A 113 4.74 38.39 34.41
C ASP A 113 4.36 37.74 35.76
N ASP A 114 3.39 38.30 36.48
CA ASP A 114 2.92 37.72 37.75
C ASP A 114 2.06 36.47 37.55
N ASP A 115 1.31 36.41 36.46
CA ASP A 115 0.45 35.25 36.15
C ASP A 115 1.27 34.07 35.63
N ILE A 116 2.29 34.32 34.82
CA ILE A 116 3.24 33.27 34.39
C ILE A 116 4.01 32.73 35.61
N ALA A 117 4.42 33.60 36.53
CA ALA A 117 5.14 33.18 37.74
C ALA A 117 4.26 32.39 38.71
N ARG A 118 2.98 32.79 38.86
CA ARG A 118 1.98 32.03 39.63
C ARG A 118 1.65 30.68 39.01
N ALA A 119 1.56 30.58 37.68
CA ALA A 119 1.32 29.32 37.00
C ALA A 119 2.46 28.31 37.24
N ILE A 120 3.73 28.77 37.18
CA ILE A 120 4.89 27.93 37.49
C ILE A 120 4.93 27.55 38.98
N PHE A 121 4.57 28.47 39.87
CA PHE A 121 4.45 28.18 41.30
C PHE A 121 3.41 27.07 41.56
N ASN A 122 2.24 27.17 40.93
CA ASN A 122 1.16 26.20 41.07
C ASN A 122 1.52 24.83 40.46
N GLU A 123 2.24 24.79 39.33
CA GLU A 123 2.75 23.53 38.76
C GLU A 123 3.77 22.85 39.67
N ARG A 124 4.68 23.61 40.28
CA ARG A 124 5.68 23.06 41.22
C ARG A 124 5.07 22.55 42.52
N HIS A 125 3.92 23.11 42.92
CA HIS A 125 3.17 22.69 44.10
C HIS A 125 2.00 21.75 43.79
N ALA A 126 1.80 21.36 42.53
CA ALA A 126 0.79 20.39 42.16
C ALA A 126 1.20 18.98 42.63
N PRO A 127 0.29 18.20 43.25
CA PRO A 127 0.62 16.86 43.70
C PRO A 127 1.02 15.96 42.53
N LEU A 128 2.17 15.32 42.66
CA LEU A 128 2.75 14.48 41.61
C LEU A 128 1.82 13.31 41.24
N PRO A 129 1.67 12.97 39.95
CA PRO A 129 0.84 11.85 39.51
C PRO A 129 1.25 10.54 40.21
N GLY A 130 0.26 9.82 40.76
CA GLY A 130 0.45 8.59 41.55
C GLY A 130 0.11 8.73 43.04
N GLN A 131 -0.07 9.95 43.56
CA GLN A 131 -0.54 10.18 44.94
C GLN A 131 -2.05 9.95 45.08
N MET A 132 -2.50 9.57 46.28
CA MET A 132 -3.93 9.40 46.57
C MET A 132 -4.49 10.70 47.17
N ASP A 133 -5.57 11.22 46.59
CA ASP A 133 -6.29 12.41 47.08
C ASP A 133 -7.80 12.13 47.18
N ASN A 134 -8.55 13.00 47.85
CA ASN A 134 -10.00 12.87 47.97
C ASN A 134 -10.71 13.77 46.96
N CYS A 135 -11.71 13.23 46.27
CA CYS A 135 -12.49 13.96 45.29
C CYS A 135 -13.22 15.15 45.96
N GLU A 136 -13.12 16.36 45.42
CA GLU A 136 -13.81 17.55 45.96
C GLU A 136 -15.33 17.34 46.08
N ILE A 137 -15.95 16.66 45.12
CA ILE A 137 -17.42 16.49 45.06
C ILE A 137 -17.90 15.32 45.90
N CYS A 138 -17.33 14.13 45.66
CA CYS A 138 -17.85 12.89 46.26
C CYS A 138 -17.00 12.38 47.42
N THR A 139 -15.96 13.13 47.81
CA THR A 139 -14.99 12.85 48.89
C THR A 139 -14.27 11.50 48.81
N LYS A 140 -14.54 10.71 47.76
CA LYS A 140 -13.92 9.41 47.53
C LYS A 140 -12.43 9.57 47.28
N ARG A 141 -11.64 8.78 48.00
CA ARG A 141 -10.20 8.67 47.81
C ARG A 141 -9.89 8.02 46.47
N PHE A 142 -9.07 8.66 45.65
CA PHE A 142 -8.70 8.21 44.32
C PHE A 142 -7.24 8.54 44.01
N THR A 143 -6.64 7.82 43.07
CA THR A 143 -5.29 8.11 42.61
C THR A 143 -5.31 9.30 41.66
N VAL A 144 -4.54 10.33 41.98
CA VAL A 144 -4.33 11.48 41.11
C VAL A 144 -3.53 11.03 39.90
N THR A 145 -4.12 11.20 38.71
CA THR A 145 -3.49 10.90 37.43
C THR A 145 -3.26 12.22 36.68
N PRO A 146 -2.44 12.22 35.61
CA PRO A 146 -2.29 13.41 34.76
C PRO A 146 -3.62 13.90 34.12
N TYR A 147 -4.68 13.10 34.20
CA TYR A 147 -6.01 13.40 33.67
C TYR A 147 -7.01 13.83 34.76
N SER A 148 -6.58 13.90 36.02
CA SER A 148 -7.42 14.40 37.11
C SER A 148 -7.65 15.90 36.92
N VAL A 149 -8.91 16.31 36.89
CA VAL A 149 -9.31 17.70 36.65
C VAL A 149 -9.64 18.41 37.96
N ALA A 150 -9.42 19.71 38.01
CA ALA A 150 -9.81 20.54 39.15
C ALA A 150 -11.32 20.81 39.16
N GLY A 151 -11.91 20.75 40.34
CA GLY A 151 -13.29 21.10 40.63
C GLY A 151 -13.49 22.61 40.82
N PRO A 152 -14.73 23.03 41.07
CA PRO A 152 -15.12 24.44 41.12
C PRO A 152 -14.33 25.28 42.14
N ASN A 153 -13.90 24.68 43.26
CA ASN A 153 -13.16 25.39 44.31
C ASN A 153 -11.65 25.06 44.29
N GLY A 154 -11.16 24.44 43.21
CA GLY A 154 -9.74 24.16 43.01
C GLY A 154 -9.23 22.83 43.59
N GLY A 155 -10.10 21.99 44.17
CA GLY A 155 -9.77 20.63 44.61
C GLY A 155 -9.76 19.64 43.45
N LEU A 156 -9.14 18.46 43.59
CA LEU A 156 -9.08 17.48 42.50
C LEU A 156 -10.33 16.60 42.44
N LEU A 157 -10.75 16.23 41.23
CA LEU A 157 -11.90 15.37 40.98
C LEU A 157 -11.49 13.96 40.54
N CYS A 158 -12.22 12.97 41.04
CA CYS A 158 -12.11 11.61 40.52
C CYS A 158 -12.70 11.52 39.10
N ALA A 159 -12.28 10.49 38.34
CA ALA A 159 -12.66 10.35 36.94
C ALA A 159 -14.19 10.37 36.66
N PRO A 160 -15.06 9.77 37.49
CA PRO A 160 -16.51 9.90 37.33
C PRO A 160 -17.03 11.34 37.48
N CYS A 161 -16.67 12.03 38.56
CA CYS A 161 -17.09 13.42 38.80
C CYS A 161 -16.54 14.38 37.75
N GLY A 162 -15.29 14.18 37.31
CA GLY A 162 -14.69 14.96 36.23
C GLY A 162 -15.42 14.79 34.89
N ARG A 163 -15.86 13.57 34.56
CA ARG A 163 -16.67 13.32 33.34
C ARG A 163 -18.05 13.95 33.43
N GLN A 164 -18.65 13.98 34.62
CA GLN A 164 -19.97 14.56 34.82
C GLN A 164 -19.95 16.09 34.67
N ILE A 165 -18.98 16.77 35.28
CA ILE A 165 -18.76 18.21 35.04
C ILE A 165 -18.40 18.49 33.58
N ALA A 166 -17.61 17.63 32.94
CA ALA A 166 -17.29 17.81 31.53
C ALA A 166 -18.54 17.70 30.63
N LYS A 167 -19.50 16.82 30.99
CA LYS A 167 -20.80 16.71 30.31
C LYS A 167 -21.70 17.91 30.60
N GLU A 168 -21.77 18.39 31.84
CA GLU A 168 -22.54 19.58 32.22
C GLU A 168 -22.02 20.85 31.55
N ARG A 169 -20.69 20.99 31.40
CA ARG A 169 -20.06 22.07 30.62
C ARG A 169 -20.28 21.94 29.11
N GLN A 170 -20.72 20.80 28.60
CA GLN A 170 -20.96 20.52 27.17
C GLN A 170 -22.45 20.60 26.78
N GLY A 171 -23.27 21.31 27.56
CA GLY A 171 -24.68 21.61 27.27
C GLY A 171 -24.93 22.66 26.16
N MET A 172 -23.92 23.06 25.38
CA MET A 172 -24.09 23.85 24.16
C MET A 172 -23.27 23.21 23.02
N GLN A 173 -23.94 23.05 21.88
CA GLN A 173 -23.58 22.28 20.67
C GLN A 173 -22.08 22.04 20.38
N PRO A 174 -21.71 20.85 19.83
CA PRO A 174 -20.33 20.58 19.45
C PRO A 174 -19.93 21.45 18.25
N LYS A 175 -19.19 22.53 18.49
CA LYS A 175 -18.38 23.16 17.44
C LYS A 175 -17.47 22.09 16.86
N LYS A 176 -17.66 21.75 15.58
CA LYS A 176 -16.73 20.92 14.80
C LYS A 176 -15.32 21.47 15.04
N LYS A 177 -14.46 20.68 15.70
CA LYS A 177 -13.04 21.02 15.79
C LYS A 177 -12.53 21.10 14.35
N ALA A 178 -12.07 22.29 13.94
CA ALA A 178 -11.33 22.43 12.70
C ALA A 178 -10.21 21.37 12.71
N PRO A 179 -9.97 20.65 11.60
CA PRO A 179 -8.93 19.64 11.57
C PRO A 179 -7.62 20.31 11.94
N ARG A 180 -6.94 19.77 12.97
CA ARG A 180 -5.55 20.15 13.27
C ARG A 180 -4.78 20.02 11.95
N LYS A 181 -4.33 21.14 11.37
CA LYS A 181 -3.32 21.11 10.31
C LYS A 181 -2.18 20.26 10.86
N GLN A 182 -1.94 19.10 10.27
CA GLN A 182 -0.79 18.27 10.61
C GLN A 182 0.47 19.05 10.21
N THR A 183 1.05 19.78 11.16
CA THR A 183 2.34 20.45 11.01
C THR A 183 3.47 19.45 11.21
N GLY A 184 3.42 18.34 10.47
CA GLY A 184 4.46 17.30 10.44
C GLY A 184 4.75 16.89 9.01
N GLY A 185 6.03 16.97 8.60
CA GLY A 185 6.47 16.71 7.22
C GLY A 185 6.10 15.32 6.68
N ILE A 186 5.84 14.34 7.54
CA ILE A 186 5.50 12.96 7.16
C ILE A 186 4.09 12.87 6.55
N GLY A 187 3.10 13.59 7.10
CA GLY A 187 1.73 13.61 6.58
C GLY A 187 1.60 14.38 5.26
N SER A 188 2.33 15.50 5.15
CA SER A 188 2.42 16.29 3.92
C SER A 188 3.10 15.50 2.80
N ARG A 189 4.22 14.81 3.09
CA ARG A 189 4.91 13.95 2.12
C ARG A 189 4.06 12.78 1.65
N ARG A 190 3.34 12.10 2.55
CA ARG A 190 2.44 11.00 2.16
C ARG A 190 1.27 11.51 1.31
N ALA A 191 0.69 12.66 1.64
CA ALA A 191 -0.36 13.28 0.84
C ALA A 191 0.17 13.75 -0.54
N HIS A 192 1.40 14.29 -0.58
CA HIS A 192 2.06 14.67 -1.82
C HIS A 192 2.35 13.45 -2.70
N GLN A 193 2.86 12.36 -2.13
CA GLN A 193 3.14 11.14 -2.88
C GLN A 193 1.88 10.40 -3.33
N SER A 194 0.81 10.46 -2.54
CA SER A 194 -0.51 10.04 -3.01
C SER A 194 -0.97 10.89 -4.18
N ARG A 195 -0.82 12.22 -4.15
CA ARG A 195 -1.18 13.08 -5.28
C ARG A 195 -0.33 12.80 -6.52
N ILE A 196 0.96 12.57 -6.36
CA ILE A 196 1.86 12.15 -7.44
C ILE A 196 1.37 10.84 -8.07
N LEU A 197 1.08 9.82 -7.26
CA LEU A 197 0.50 8.54 -7.72
C LEU A 197 -0.89 8.70 -8.35
N ASP A 198 -1.60 9.79 -8.04
CA ASP A 198 -2.93 10.11 -8.59
C ASP A 198 -2.83 10.86 -9.93
N GLY A 199 -1.62 11.12 -10.42
CA GLY A 199 -1.38 11.97 -11.58
C GLY A 199 -1.72 13.45 -11.31
N ASP A 200 -1.83 13.85 -10.04
CA ASP A 200 -2.07 15.24 -9.60
C ASP A 200 -0.74 16.04 -9.57
N ILE A 201 0.08 15.91 -10.63
CA ILE A 201 1.33 16.65 -10.84
C ILE A 201 1.10 17.62 -12.00
N GLY A 202 1.44 18.90 -11.82
CA GLY A 202 1.16 19.96 -12.80
C GLY A 202 -0.26 20.54 -12.74
N THR A 203 -0.63 21.32 -13.76
CA THR A 203 -1.96 21.93 -13.87
C THR A 203 -3.01 20.87 -14.21
N LYS A 204 -3.95 20.64 -13.29
CA LYS A 204 -5.06 19.70 -13.51
C LYS A 204 -5.95 20.18 -14.64
N SER A 205 -6.39 19.26 -15.49
CA SER A 205 -7.46 19.57 -16.45
C SER A 205 -8.74 19.98 -15.72
N LEU A 206 -9.53 20.84 -16.36
CA LEU A 206 -10.84 21.26 -15.85
C LEU A 206 -11.72 20.05 -15.50
N ALA A 207 -11.70 19.03 -16.35
CA ALA A 207 -12.41 17.77 -16.09
C ALA A 207 -11.99 17.12 -14.76
N THR A 208 -10.68 17.03 -14.48
CA THR A 208 -10.19 16.48 -13.19
C THR A 208 -10.67 17.33 -12.01
N LEU A 209 -10.67 18.66 -12.14
CA LEU A 209 -11.17 19.57 -11.09
C LEU A 209 -12.68 19.38 -10.85
N CYS A 210 -13.48 19.31 -11.91
CA CYS A 210 -14.92 19.06 -11.82
C CYS A 210 -15.22 17.73 -11.12
N VAL A 211 -14.52 16.65 -11.48
CA VAL A 211 -14.70 15.34 -10.82
C VAL A 211 -14.28 15.38 -9.36
N GLN A 212 -13.20 16.10 -9.02
CA GLN A 212 -12.77 16.26 -7.63
C GLN A 212 -13.77 17.07 -6.80
N THR A 213 -14.42 18.06 -7.40
CA THR A 213 -15.50 18.85 -6.79
C THR A 213 -16.75 18.00 -6.59
N LEU A 214 -17.17 17.23 -7.59
CA LEU A 214 -18.27 16.28 -7.47
C LEU A 214 -18.03 15.29 -6.33
N ALA A 215 -16.85 14.67 -6.28
CA ALA A 215 -16.50 13.71 -5.22
C ALA A 215 -16.42 14.34 -3.81
N LYS A 216 -16.29 15.67 -3.69
CA LYS A 216 -16.35 16.38 -2.39
C LYS A 216 -17.79 16.71 -1.98
N ASN A 217 -18.71 16.74 -2.93
CA ASN A 217 -20.10 17.15 -2.78
C ASN A 217 -21.03 16.04 -3.28
N VAL A 218 -20.65 14.78 -3.06
CA VAL A 218 -21.37 13.63 -3.61
C VAL A 218 -22.83 13.58 -3.15
N ASP A 219 -23.09 14.03 -1.92
CA ASP A 219 -24.41 14.07 -1.31
C ASP A 219 -25.35 15.12 -1.98
N LEU A 220 -24.82 15.97 -2.87
CA LEU A 220 -25.59 16.98 -3.60
C LEU A 220 -25.91 16.54 -5.04
N ALA A 221 -25.42 15.38 -5.48
CA ALA A 221 -25.62 14.88 -6.83
C ALA A 221 -26.68 13.78 -6.84
N ASP A 222 -27.82 14.04 -7.48
CA ASP A 222 -28.87 13.04 -7.69
C ASP A 222 -28.63 12.22 -8.97
N SER A 223 -27.92 12.80 -9.95
CA SER A 223 -27.56 12.17 -11.21
C SER A 223 -26.28 12.80 -11.78
N LEU A 224 -25.55 12.03 -12.58
CA LEU A 224 -24.42 12.56 -13.37
C LEU A 224 -24.90 13.24 -14.67
N GLY A 225 -26.16 13.07 -15.05
CA GLY A 225 -26.67 13.45 -16.36
C GLY A 225 -26.02 12.66 -17.51
N ASP A 226 -26.10 13.21 -18.72
CA ASP A 226 -25.53 12.59 -19.91
C ASP A 226 -24.03 12.88 -20.03
N LEU A 227 -23.22 12.11 -19.30
CA LEU A 227 -21.76 12.16 -19.43
C LEU A 227 -21.24 11.07 -20.38
N PRO A 228 -20.21 11.38 -21.19
CA PRO A 228 -19.47 10.36 -21.94
C PRO A 228 -18.96 9.24 -21.04
N THR A 229 -19.02 7.99 -21.51
CA THR A 229 -18.64 6.78 -20.76
C THR A 229 -17.22 6.85 -20.17
N HIS A 230 -16.27 7.46 -20.90
CA HIS A 230 -14.90 7.61 -20.42
C HIS A 230 -14.78 8.55 -19.21
N LEU A 231 -15.65 9.57 -19.09
CA LEU A 231 -15.71 10.44 -17.91
C LEU A 231 -16.39 9.73 -16.73
N ILE A 232 -17.47 8.99 -16.98
CA ILE A 232 -18.12 8.15 -15.96
C ILE A 232 -17.11 7.17 -15.36
N ASP A 233 -16.32 6.49 -16.20
CA ASP A 233 -15.26 5.58 -15.75
C ASP A 233 -14.22 6.30 -14.86
N LYS A 234 -13.79 7.50 -15.26
CA LYS A 234 -12.84 8.30 -14.47
C LYS A 234 -13.44 8.73 -13.12
N ILE A 235 -14.72 9.09 -13.09
CA ILE A 235 -15.45 9.41 -11.85
C ILE A 235 -15.53 8.17 -10.96
N ALA A 236 -15.94 7.03 -11.51
CA ALA A 236 -16.03 5.76 -10.78
C ALA A 236 -14.68 5.37 -10.15
N ARG A 237 -13.57 5.51 -10.87
CA ARG A 237 -12.22 5.28 -10.32
C ARG A 237 -11.90 6.20 -9.13
N ILE A 238 -12.22 7.50 -9.24
CA ILE A 238 -11.97 8.47 -8.16
C ILE A 238 -12.86 8.19 -6.95
N PHE A 239 -14.12 7.81 -7.18
CA PHE A 239 -15.08 7.46 -6.13
C PHE A 239 -14.62 6.21 -5.37
N SER A 240 -14.27 5.13 -6.06
CA SER A 240 -13.68 3.94 -5.46
C SER A 240 -12.35 4.25 -4.75
N LYS A 241 -11.52 5.07 -5.40
CA LYS A 241 -10.38 5.85 -4.85
C LYS A 241 -10.56 6.24 -3.38
N ARG A 242 -11.64 6.96 -3.17
CA ARG A 242 -11.99 7.63 -1.91
C ARG A 242 -12.96 6.80 -1.06
N ARG A 243 -13.25 5.55 -1.45
CA ARG A 243 -14.24 4.66 -0.81
C ARG A 243 -15.63 5.30 -0.65
N LEU A 244 -16.02 6.04 -1.69
CA LEU A 244 -17.30 6.74 -1.79
C LEU A 244 -18.37 5.92 -2.50
N LEU A 245 -18.01 4.84 -3.20
CA LEU A 245 -18.97 3.97 -3.87
C LEU A 245 -19.72 3.09 -2.84
N ARG A 246 -21.00 3.38 -2.64
CA ARG A 246 -21.95 2.81 -1.65
C ARG A 246 -23.36 2.80 -2.24
N ALA A 247 -24.30 2.16 -1.55
CA ALA A 247 -25.73 2.09 -1.90
C ALA A 247 -26.30 3.44 -2.36
N GLU A 248 -26.04 4.53 -1.64
CA GLU A 248 -26.61 5.85 -1.92
C GLU A 248 -26.04 6.48 -3.20
N THR A 249 -24.80 6.15 -3.55
CA THR A 249 -24.08 6.72 -4.70
C THR A 249 -24.11 5.81 -5.92
N LEU A 250 -24.53 4.56 -5.76
CA LEU A 250 -24.57 3.57 -6.84
C LEU A 250 -25.52 3.98 -7.99
N PRO A 251 -26.70 4.60 -7.74
CA PRO A 251 -27.57 5.10 -8.80
C PRO A 251 -26.91 6.11 -9.75
N LEU A 252 -25.84 6.79 -9.32
CA LEU A 252 -25.07 7.70 -10.19
C LEU A 252 -24.40 6.97 -11.36
N PHE A 253 -24.15 5.67 -11.23
CA PHE A 253 -23.43 4.85 -12.21
C PHE A 253 -24.32 3.80 -12.89
N VAL A 254 -25.53 3.59 -12.37
CA VAL A 254 -26.44 2.52 -12.79
C VAL A 254 -27.74 3.15 -13.25
N GLN A 255 -27.98 3.07 -14.56
CA GLN A 255 -29.15 3.63 -15.23
C GLN A 255 -29.74 2.56 -16.18
N PRO A 256 -31.01 2.70 -16.60
CA PRO A 256 -31.65 1.70 -17.48
C PRO A 256 -30.94 1.44 -18.82
N ASN A 257 -30.19 2.43 -19.31
CA ASN A 257 -29.40 2.33 -20.54
C ASN A 257 -27.92 1.94 -20.31
N THR A 258 -27.52 1.62 -19.08
CA THR A 258 -26.14 1.26 -18.77
C THR A 258 -25.75 -0.05 -19.46
N GLU A 259 -24.90 0.03 -20.48
CA GLU A 259 -24.32 -1.14 -21.16
C GLU A 259 -22.99 -1.60 -20.54
N VAL A 260 -22.30 -0.70 -19.85
CA VAL A 260 -20.98 -0.94 -19.24
C VAL A 260 -20.99 -0.42 -17.82
N LEU A 261 -20.70 -1.31 -16.86
CA LEU A 261 -20.60 -0.95 -15.46
C LEU A 261 -19.26 -1.39 -14.89
N HIS A 262 -18.51 -0.42 -14.36
CA HIS A 262 -17.24 -0.66 -13.70
C HIS A 262 -17.30 -0.24 -12.23
N ILE A 263 -17.23 -1.22 -11.34
CA ILE A 263 -17.13 -1.04 -9.90
C ILE A 263 -15.70 -1.38 -9.47
N TYR A 264 -14.92 -0.35 -9.16
CA TYR A 264 -13.50 -0.50 -8.82
C TYR A 264 -13.23 -0.83 -7.34
N ASP A 265 -14.21 -0.58 -6.46
CA ASP A 265 -14.23 -0.95 -5.04
C ASP A 265 -15.69 -1.17 -4.61
N GLY A 266 -16.10 -2.43 -4.54
CA GLY A 266 -17.43 -2.86 -4.09
C GLY A 266 -17.49 -3.34 -2.66
N ALA A 267 -16.46 -3.11 -1.84
CA ALA A 267 -16.41 -3.66 -0.48
C ALA A 267 -17.56 -3.18 0.44
N LYS A 268 -18.27 -2.13 0.04
CA LYS A 268 -19.43 -1.55 0.76
C LYS A 268 -20.77 -1.78 0.06
N ILE A 269 -20.78 -2.47 -1.08
CA ILE A 269 -22.00 -2.77 -1.83
C ILE A 269 -22.62 -4.02 -1.21
N SER A 270 -23.88 -3.93 -0.81
CA SER A 270 -24.62 -5.04 -0.24
C SER A 270 -25.17 -5.97 -1.32
N GLU A 271 -25.64 -7.14 -0.90
CA GLU A 271 -26.35 -8.08 -1.78
C GLU A 271 -27.55 -7.42 -2.48
N GLN A 272 -28.37 -6.67 -1.73
CA GLN A 272 -29.55 -5.99 -2.27
C GLN A 272 -29.18 -4.93 -3.31
N ASP A 273 -28.06 -4.22 -3.09
CA ASP A 273 -27.56 -3.25 -4.06
C ASP A 273 -27.15 -3.95 -5.37
N LEU A 274 -26.50 -5.12 -5.28
CA LEU A 274 -26.13 -5.92 -6.45
C LEU A 274 -27.36 -6.39 -7.22
N LEU A 275 -28.41 -6.87 -6.54
CA LEU A 275 -29.67 -7.22 -7.19
C LEU A 275 -30.26 -6.00 -7.92
N GLY A 276 -30.25 -4.83 -7.25
CA GLY A 276 -30.71 -3.57 -7.83
C GLY A 276 -29.97 -3.18 -9.10
N ILE A 277 -28.67 -3.48 -9.21
CA ILE A 277 -27.90 -3.26 -10.45
C ILE A 277 -28.54 -3.99 -11.62
N PHE A 278 -28.74 -5.30 -11.46
CA PHE A 278 -29.25 -6.15 -12.54
C PHE A 278 -30.75 -5.95 -12.77
N GLN A 279 -31.46 -5.38 -11.80
CA GLN A 279 -32.84 -4.93 -11.99
C GLN A 279 -32.94 -3.68 -12.88
N VAL A 280 -32.04 -2.71 -12.68
CA VAL A 280 -32.06 -1.42 -13.39
C VAL A 280 -31.36 -1.54 -14.74
N ALA A 281 -30.13 -2.03 -14.78
CA ALA A 281 -29.29 -2.06 -15.98
C ALA A 281 -29.59 -3.29 -16.86
N THR A 282 -30.78 -3.34 -17.45
CA THR A 282 -31.22 -4.47 -18.29
C THR A 282 -30.45 -4.60 -19.61
N LYS A 283 -29.81 -3.53 -20.08
CA LYS A 283 -28.97 -3.51 -21.29
C LYS A 283 -27.50 -3.83 -21.03
N LEU A 284 -27.15 -4.28 -19.82
CA LEU A 284 -25.77 -4.50 -19.42
C LEU A 284 -25.10 -5.59 -20.29
N ARG A 285 -23.96 -5.26 -20.88
CA ARG A 285 -23.14 -6.19 -21.69
C ARG A 285 -21.78 -6.43 -21.07
N ARG A 286 -21.23 -5.44 -20.36
CA ARG A 286 -19.90 -5.51 -19.76
C ARG A 286 -19.99 -5.16 -18.28
N PHE A 287 -19.79 -6.18 -17.45
CA PHE A 287 -19.80 -6.04 -16.00
C PHE A 287 -18.39 -6.26 -15.45
N LYS A 288 -17.85 -5.24 -14.78
CA LYS A 288 -16.58 -5.33 -14.08
C LYS A 288 -16.74 -4.91 -12.64
N ALA A 289 -16.42 -5.83 -11.74
CA ALA A 289 -16.73 -5.66 -10.33
C ALA A 289 -15.55 -6.17 -9.47
N ARG A 290 -14.98 -5.29 -8.65
CA ARG A 290 -13.85 -5.59 -7.75
C ARG A 290 -14.25 -5.56 -6.28
N TYR A 291 -13.61 -6.41 -5.48
CA TYR A 291 -13.84 -6.55 -4.04
C TYR A 291 -15.30 -6.89 -3.71
N MET A 292 -15.86 -7.84 -4.46
CA MET A 292 -17.27 -8.23 -4.44
C MET A 292 -17.57 -9.30 -3.40
N VAL A 293 -17.27 -9.01 -2.14
CA VAL A 293 -17.43 -9.97 -1.03
C VAL A 293 -18.89 -10.40 -0.86
N GLN A 294 -19.84 -9.53 -1.19
CA GLN A 294 -21.29 -9.80 -1.09
C GLN A 294 -21.89 -10.39 -2.38
N PHE A 295 -21.08 -10.70 -3.40
CA PHE A 295 -21.55 -11.42 -4.58
C PHE A 295 -21.55 -12.91 -4.28
N LYS A 296 -22.71 -13.41 -3.87
CA LYS A 296 -22.99 -14.80 -3.47
C LYS A 296 -23.84 -15.51 -4.51
N ASP A 297 -24.17 -16.76 -4.25
CA ASP A 297 -25.04 -17.60 -5.06
C ASP A 297 -26.39 -16.92 -5.36
N GLU A 298 -27.01 -16.26 -4.38
CA GLU A 298 -28.31 -15.59 -4.57
C GLU A 298 -28.23 -14.44 -5.58
N VAL A 299 -27.10 -13.75 -5.64
CA VAL A 299 -26.86 -12.70 -6.65
C VAL A 299 -26.69 -13.32 -8.03
N MET A 300 -25.96 -14.44 -8.12
CA MET A 300 -25.78 -15.14 -9.39
C MET A 300 -27.10 -15.73 -9.90
N ASP A 301 -27.90 -16.33 -9.04
CA ASP A 301 -29.24 -16.82 -9.36
C ASP A 301 -30.12 -15.71 -9.90
N TYR A 302 -30.05 -14.54 -9.27
CA TYR A 302 -30.76 -13.38 -9.78
C TYR A 302 -30.26 -12.96 -11.16
N VAL A 303 -28.95 -12.91 -11.41
CA VAL A 303 -28.38 -12.62 -12.73
C VAL A 303 -28.90 -13.62 -13.77
N LEU A 304 -28.91 -14.91 -13.44
CA LEU A 304 -29.39 -15.99 -14.32
C LEU A 304 -30.89 -15.92 -14.59
N SER A 305 -31.68 -15.39 -13.64
CA SER A 305 -33.12 -15.17 -13.82
C SER A 305 -33.46 -14.01 -14.76
N ARG A 306 -32.48 -13.18 -15.16
CA ARG A 306 -32.69 -12.00 -16.01
C ARG A 306 -32.30 -12.29 -17.45
N ASP A 307 -32.98 -11.63 -18.38
CA ASP A 307 -32.62 -11.61 -19.79
C ASP A 307 -31.49 -10.62 -20.06
N ILE A 308 -30.33 -10.86 -19.43
CA ILE A 308 -29.10 -10.09 -19.61
C ILE A 308 -28.08 -11.01 -20.26
N LYS A 309 -27.55 -10.59 -21.42
CA LYS A 309 -26.52 -11.32 -22.16
C LYS A 309 -25.19 -10.59 -22.04
N LEU A 310 -24.32 -11.12 -21.19
CA LEU A 310 -23.01 -10.52 -20.93
C LEU A 310 -22.00 -10.93 -22.01
N GLU A 311 -21.34 -9.93 -22.58
CA GLU A 311 -20.19 -10.09 -23.47
C GLU A 311 -18.87 -10.10 -22.69
N SER A 312 -18.81 -9.37 -21.56
CA SER A 312 -17.67 -9.39 -20.67
C SER A 312 -18.09 -9.49 -19.21
N PHE A 313 -17.51 -10.47 -18.52
CA PHE A 313 -17.68 -10.68 -17.10
C PHE A 313 -16.32 -10.60 -16.40
N TYR A 314 -16.17 -9.60 -15.54
CA TYR A 314 -15.03 -9.45 -14.64
C TYR A 314 -15.56 -9.45 -13.21
N LEU A 315 -15.08 -10.40 -12.41
CA LEU A 315 -15.41 -10.48 -10.99
C LEU A 315 -14.15 -10.70 -10.16
N SER A 316 -14.02 -9.96 -9.07
CA SER A 316 -12.90 -10.08 -8.15
C SER A 316 -13.35 -10.06 -6.70
N GLY A 317 -12.82 -10.98 -5.89
CA GLY A 317 -13.10 -11.06 -4.46
C GLY A 317 -14.49 -11.59 -4.12
N ALA A 318 -15.09 -12.41 -5.01
CA ALA A 318 -16.37 -13.07 -4.80
C ALA A 318 -16.16 -14.45 -4.16
N ASN A 319 -15.69 -14.45 -2.91
CA ASN A 319 -15.25 -15.67 -2.22
C ASN A 319 -16.43 -16.51 -1.67
N LEU A 320 -17.66 -16.00 -1.76
CA LEU A 320 -18.87 -16.64 -1.28
C LEU A 320 -19.71 -17.24 -2.42
N LEU A 321 -19.23 -17.15 -3.66
CA LEU A 321 -19.88 -17.73 -4.83
C LEU A 321 -19.34 -19.15 -5.05
N SER A 322 -20.23 -20.14 -5.04
CA SER A 322 -19.90 -21.56 -5.14
C SER A 322 -19.43 -21.97 -6.54
N ASP A 323 -18.70 -23.09 -6.62
CA ASP A 323 -18.20 -23.68 -7.86
C ASP A 323 -19.38 -24.03 -8.80
N GLU A 324 -20.46 -24.58 -8.23
CA GLU A 324 -21.67 -24.96 -8.95
C GLU A 324 -22.28 -23.75 -9.67
N LYS A 325 -22.32 -22.58 -9.01
CA LYS A 325 -22.85 -21.34 -9.61
C LYS A 325 -21.93 -20.74 -10.66
N TRP A 326 -20.62 -20.94 -10.56
CA TRP A 326 -19.72 -20.62 -11.66
C TRP A 326 -20.04 -21.45 -12.90
N HIS A 327 -20.21 -22.76 -12.74
CA HIS A 327 -20.50 -23.67 -13.85
C HIS A 327 -21.85 -23.36 -14.47
N GLU A 328 -22.90 -23.21 -13.67
CA GLU A 328 -24.26 -22.86 -14.13
C GLU A 328 -24.24 -21.54 -14.92
N PHE A 329 -23.50 -20.53 -14.44
CA PHE A 329 -23.36 -19.27 -15.16
C PHE A 329 -22.67 -19.44 -16.51
N ILE A 330 -21.56 -20.18 -16.55
CA ILE A 330 -20.80 -20.41 -17.78
C ILE A 330 -21.62 -21.22 -18.79
N GLU A 331 -22.37 -22.21 -18.35
CA GLU A 331 -23.26 -22.99 -19.22
C GLU A 331 -24.41 -22.13 -19.79
N ALA A 332 -25.00 -21.25 -18.99
CA ALA A 332 -26.11 -20.41 -19.42
C ALA A 332 -25.69 -19.21 -20.30
N GLN A 333 -24.52 -18.63 -20.05
CA GLN A 333 -24.06 -17.37 -20.67
C GLN A 333 -22.83 -17.53 -21.56
N GLY A 334 -22.23 -18.72 -21.62
CA GLY A 334 -20.95 -18.98 -22.29
C GLY A 334 -20.92 -18.58 -23.77
N ALA A 335 -22.03 -18.78 -24.48
CA ALA A 335 -22.14 -18.47 -25.91
C ALA A 335 -22.01 -16.97 -26.23
N SER A 336 -22.38 -16.07 -25.31
CA SER A 336 -22.24 -14.62 -25.51
C SER A 336 -20.92 -14.05 -24.99
N LEU A 337 -20.20 -14.79 -24.15
CA LEU A 337 -19.00 -14.30 -23.49
C LEU A 337 -17.81 -14.22 -24.45
N LYS A 338 -17.27 -13.01 -24.59
CA LYS A 338 -16.00 -12.72 -25.28
C LYS A 338 -14.84 -12.54 -24.30
N ALA A 339 -15.12 -12.08 -23.09
CA ALA A 339 -14.08 -11.82 -22.09
C ALA A 339 -14.51 -12.24 -20.70
N PHE A 340 -13.80 -13.22 -20.14
CA PHE A 340 -14.04 -13.75 -18.80
C PHE A 340 -12.80 -13.56 -17.92
N GLN A 341 -12.95 -12.87 -16.80
CA GLN A 341 -11.84 -12.53 -15.93
C GLN A 341 -12.23 -12.70 -14.46
N VAL A 342 -11.50 -13.55 -13.75
CA VAL A 342 -11.80 -13.94 -12.38
C VAL A 342 -10.57 -13.82 -11.50
N TYR A 343 -10.72 -13.17 -10.35
CA TYR A 343 -9.61 -12.85 -9.47
C TYR A 343 -9.98 -13.10 -8.01
N TYR A 344 -9.12 -13.77 -7.26
CA TYR A 344 -9.27 -13.94 -5.81
C TYR A 344 -10.66 -14.50 -5.45
N THR A 345 -11.03 -15.69 -5.94
CA THR A 345 -12.27 -16.40 -5.52
C THR A 345 -11.96 -17.60 -4.63
N ASP A 346 -10.79 -17.58 -3.98
CA ASP A 346 -10.28 -18.62 -3.09
C ASP A 346 -10.37 -20.03 -3.69
N LYS A 347 -11.22 -20.89 -3.14
CA LYS A 347 -11.35 -22.30 -3.50
C LYS A 347 -12.56 -22.57 -4.38
N HIS A 348 -13.10 -21.56 -5.05
CA HIS A 348 -14.34 -21.71 -5.82
C HIS A 348 -14.18 -21.61 -7.34
N PHE A 349 -12.95 -21.68 -7.82
CA PHE A 349 -12.65 -21.62 -9.25
C PHE A 349 -11.42 -22.47 -9.54
N GLY A 350 -11.60 -23.56 -10.29
CA GLY A 350 -10.60 -24.61 -10.47
C GLY A 350 -10.49 -25.16 -11.89
N ASP A 351 -9.82 -26.30 -11.99
CA ASP A 351 -9.55 -27.01 -13.26
C ASP A 351 -10.85 -27.41 -13.98
N ASP A 352 -11.82 -27.93 -13.22
CA ASP A 352 -13.17 -28.26 -13.69
C ASP A 352 -13.87 -27.08 -14.36
N THR A 353 -13.68 -25.88 -13.82
CA THR A 353 -14.29 -24.66 -14.32
C THR A 353 -13.68 -24.26 -15.66
N VAL A 354 -12.38 -24.50 -15.86
CA VAL A 354 -11.73 -24.31 -17.16
C VAL A 354 -12.26 -25.29 -18.19
N ASP A 355 -12.50 -26.55 -17.82
CA ASP A 355 -13.13 -27.53 -18.71
C ASP A 355 -14.55 -27.11 -19.12
N VAL A 356 -15.33 -26.55 -18.20
CA VAL A 356 -16.67 -26.02 -18.49
C VAL A 356 -16.59 -24.81 -19.42
N ILE A 357 -15.60 -23.91 -19.25
CA ILE A 357 -15.35 -22.79 -20.18
C ILE A 357 -15.00 -23.32 -21.58
N ALA A 358 -14.09 -24.29 -21.67
CA ALA A 358 -13.68 -24.85 -22.96
C ALA A 358 -14.85 -25.47 -23.74
N LYS A 359 -15.83 -26.05 -23.03
CA LYS A 359 -17.02 -26.66 -23.63
C LYS A 359 -18.09 -25.64 -24.03
N ASN A 360 -18.30 -24.59 -23.23
CA ASN A 360 -19.49 -23.73 -23.34
C ASN A 360 -19.20 -22.31 -23.87
N CYS A 361 -17.93 -21.91 -24.00
CA CYS A 361 -17.54 -20.57 -24.45
C CYS A 361 -16.85 -20.58 -25.82
N PRO A 362 -17.58 -20.79 -26.94
CA PRO A 362 -16.97 -20.90 -28.27
C PRO A 362 -16.32 -19.61 -28.76
N SER A 363 -16.80 -18.44 -28.30
CA SER A 363 -16.36 -17.12 -28.77
C SER A 363 -15.51 -16.35 -27.75
N ILE A 364 -14.94 -17.03 -26.75
CA ILE A 364 -14.10 -16.37 -25.74
C ILE A 364 -12.74 -15.96 -26.33
N GLU A 365 -12.48 -14.65 -26.35
CA GLU A 365 -11.25 -14.07 -26.85
C GLU A 365 -10.27 -13.75 -25.70
N ARG A 366 -10.78 -13.47 -24.50
CA ARG A 366 -9.98 -13.09 -23.34
C ARG A 366 -10.32 -13.92 -22.12
N LEU A 367 -9.32 -14.65 -21.62
CA LEU A 367 -9.39 -15.37 -20.35
C LEU A 367 -8.32 -14.86 -19.40
N LYS A 368 -8.73 -14.48 -18.19
CA LYS A 368 -7.80 -14.07 -17.15
C LYS A 368 -8.16 -14.67 -15.80
N ILE A 369 -7.21 -15.38 -15.21
CA ILE A 369 -7.41 -16.11 -13.95
C ILE A 369 -6.27 -15.74 -13.00
N GLU A 370 -6.59 -15.09 -11.89
CA GLU A 370 -5.58 -14.71 -10.88
C GLU A 370 -5.98 -15.14 -9.47
N HIS A 371 -5.02 -15.67 -8.72
CA HIS A 371 -5.12 -15.98 -7.29
C HIS A 371 -6.26 -16.95 -6.90
N ASN A 372 -6.62 -17.87 -7.79
CA ASN A 372 -7.58 -18.94 -7.49
C ASN A 372 -6.84 -20.21 -7.06
N GLN A 373 -7.21 -20.76 -5.91
CA GLN A 373 -6.47 -21.83 -5.21
C GLN A 373 -6.77 -23.23 -5.76
N LYS A 374 -7.87 -23.43 -6.48
CA LYS A 374 -8.20 -24.75 -7.07
C LYS A 374 -7.63 -24.95 -8.47
N LEU A 375 -7.10 -23.91 -9.11
CA LEU A 375 -6.54 -24.02 -10.45
C LEU A 375 -5.09 -24.51 -10.38
N THR A 376 -4.82 -25.64 -11.04
CA THR A 376 -3.54 -26.33 -11.09
C THR A 376 -3.03 -26.45 -12.53
N ASP A 377 -1.94 -27.19 -12.72
CA ASP A 377 -1.38 -27.49 -14.04
C ASP A 377 -2.37 -28.19 -14.97
N GLU A 378 -3.28 -29.01 -14.45
CA GLU A 378 -4.28 -29.70 -15.28
C GLU A 378 -5.28 -28.71 -15.88
N GLY A 379 -5.77 -27.75 -15.11
CA GLY A 379 -6.60 -26.67 -15.64
C GLY A 379 -5.85 -25.79 -16.62
N VAL A 380 -4.56 -25.50 -16.38
CA VAL A 380 -3.72 -24.78 -17.35
C VAL A 380 -3.62 -25.54 -18.68
N LYS A 381 -3.39 -26.85 -18.65
CA LYS A 381 -3.40 -27.69 -19.86
C LYS A 381 -4.78 -27.65 -20.55
N GLY A 382 -5.86 -27.64 -19.78
CA GLY A 382 -7.23 -27.51 -20.29
C GLY A 382 -7.46 -26.27 -21.16
N ILE A 383 -6.72 -25.18 -20.91
CA ILE A 383 -6.78 -23.94 -21.73
C ILE A 383 -6.37 -24.19 -23.19
N ALA A 384 -5.57 -25.22 -23.47
CA ALA A 384 -5.21 -25.61 -24.83
C ALA A 384 -6.45 -25.96 -25.68
N ASN A 385 -7.58 -26.30 -25.05
CA ASN A 385 -8.85 -26.63 -25.71
C ASN A 385 -9.73 -25.40 -25.99
N ILE A 386 -9.20 -24.18 -25.88
CA ILE A 386 -9.93 -22.93 -26.09
C ILE A 386 -9.33 -22.16 -27.28
N PRO A 387 -9.58 -22.60 -28.53
CA PRO A 387 -8.89 -22.11 -29.73
C PRO A 387 -9.26 -20.68 -30.16
N SER A 388 -10.28 -20.08 -29.54
CA SER A 388 -10.73 -18.71 -29.79
C SER A 388 -9.92 -17.65 -29.03
N LEU A 389 -9.05 -18.05 -28.09
CA LEU A 389 -8.32 -17.10 -27.26
C LEU A 389 -7.31 -16.25 -28.04
N LEU A 390 -7.40 -14.94 -27.82
CA LEU A 390 -6.44 -13.93 -28.26
C LEU A 390 -5.64 -13.35 -27.09
N HIS A 391 -6.20 -13.42 -25.87
CA HIS A 391 -5.61 -12.83 -24.68
C HIS A 391 -5.69 -13.78 -23.48
N LEU A 392 -4.53 -14.31 -23.08
CA LEU A 392 -4.39 -15.16 -21.91
C LEU A 392 -3.60 -14.45 -20.81
N GLY A 393 -4.14 -14.44 -19.59
CA GLY A 393 -3.45 -13.93 -18.41
C GLY A 393 -3.60 -14.85 -17.20
N LEU A 394 -2.49 -15.31 -16.63
CA LEU A 394 -2.47 -16.19 -15.47
C LEU A 394 -1.54 -15.65 -14.37
N GLN A 395 -2.00 -15.72 -13.13
CA GLN A 395 -1.19 -15.56 -11.93
C GLN A 395 -1.76 -16.49 -10.85
N LEU A 396 -1.24 -17.71 -10.77
CA LEU A 396 -1.80 -18.73 -9.88
C LEU A 396 -1.12 -18.73 -8.52
N GLN A 397 -1.80 -19.27 -7.50
CA GLN A 397 -1.15 -19.53 -6.21
C GLN A 397 -0.23 -20.75 -6.27
N HIS A 398 -0.61 -21.75 -7.08
CA HIS A 398 0.25 -22.88 -7.38
C HIS A 398 1.32 -22.48 -8.39
N SER A 399 2.53 -23.01 -8.19
CA SER A 399 3.60 -22.83 -9.15
C SER A 399 3.28 -23.61 -10.43
N ILE A 400 2.99 -22.89 -11.50
CA ILE A 400 2.73 -23.47 -12.83
C ILE A 400 4.02 -24.12 -13.35
N SER A 401 3.93 -25.36 -13.81
CA SER A 401 5.05 -26.05 -14.46
C SER A 401 5.20 -25.67 -15.94
N PRO A 402 6.42 -25.69 -16.50
CA PRO A 402 6.65 -25.53 -17.94
C PRO A 402 5.84 -26.53 -18.78
N GLU A 403 5.71 -27.77 -18.33
CA GLU A 403 4.98 -28.85 -19.01
C GLU A 403 3.48 -28.58 -19.13
N ALA A 404 2.92 -27.73 -18.27
CA ALA A 404 1.54 -27.27 -18.39
C ALA A 404 1.37 -26.13 -19.40
N ILE A 405 2.39 -25.27 -19.55
CA ILE A 405 2.34 -24.06 -20.38
C ILE A 405 2.60 -24.38 -21.86
N THR A 406 3.61 -25.22 -22.14
CA THR A 406 4.05 -25.54 -23.50
C THR A 406 2.91 -26.05 -24.40
N PRO A 407 2.05 -26.99 -23.97
CA PRO A 407 0.91 -27.44 -24.78
C PRO A 407 -0.09 -26.32 -25.13
N VAL A 408 -0.29 -25.36 -24.23
CA VAL A 408 -1.16 -24.21 -24.47
C VAL A 408 -0.58 -23.36 -25.60
N LEU A 409 0.72 -23.05 -25.54
CA LEU A 409 1.39 -22.27 -26.58
C LEU A 409 1.37 -22.99 -27.93
N SER A 410 1.59 -24.31 -27.97
CA SER A 410 1.52 -25.09 -29.20
C SER A 410 0.12 -25.12 -29.81
N SER A 411 -0.94 -25.10 -28.99
CA SER A 411 -2.33 -25.15 -29.47
C SER A 411 -2.85 -23.79 -29.94
N ILE A 412 -2.70 -22.75 -29.10
CA ILE A 412 -3.35 -21.45 -29.32
C ILE A 412 -2.38 -20.31 -29.64
N GLY A 413 -1.07 -20.53 -29.55
CA GLY A 413 -0.04 -19.49 -29.64
C GLY A 413 -0.04 -18.69 -30.94
N GLN A 414 -0.41 -19.30 -32.06
CA GLN A 414 -0.41 -18.66 -33.38
C GLN A 414 -1.28 -17.39 -33.44
N LYS A 415 -2.44 -17.42 -32.75
CA LYS A 415 -3.42 -16.31 -32.71
C LYS A 415 -3.29 -15.43 -31.47
N LEU A 416 -2.50 -15.84 -30.47
CA LEU A 416 -2.39 -15.07 -29.24
C LEU A 416 -1.76 -13.69 -29.52
N GLU A 417 -2.47 -12.65 -29.11
CA GLU A 417 -2.01 -11.25 -29.12
C GLU A 417 -1.47 -10.83 -27.76
N THR A 418 -1.94 -11.45 -26.69
CA THR A 418 -1.46 -11.22 -25.33
C THR A 418 -1.22 -12.52 -24.61
N PHE A 419 0.01 -12.71 -24.16
CA PHE A 419 0.39 -13.80 -23.27
C PHE A 419 1.01 -13.21 -22.01
N SER A 420 0.41 -13.50 -20.85
CA SER A 420 0.79 -12.89 -19.58
C SER A 420 0.82 -13.92 -18.46
N LEU A 421 2.01 -14.40 -18.12
CA LEU A 421 2.27 -15.22 -16.94
C LEU A 421 2.99 -14.39 -15.87
N THR A 422 2.40 -14.31 -14.68
CA THR A 422 2.94 -13.48 -13.59
C THR A 422 3.27 -14.38 -12.40
N ILE A 423 4.45 -14.20 -11.82
CA ILE A 423 4.99 -15.00 -10.70
C ILE A 423 5.11 -16.48 -11.09
N VAL A 424 6.06 -16.77 -11.98
CA VAL A 424 6.32 -18.13 -12.50
C VAL A 424 7.75 -18.58 -12.22
N PRO A 425 8.12 -18.84 -10.94
CA PRO A 425 9.50 -19.11 -10.54
C PRO A 425 10.12 -20.32 -11.24
N LYS A 426 9.28 -21.30 -11.62
CA LYS A 426 9.72 -22.53 -12.30
C LYS A 426 9.68 -22.48 -13.83
N ALA A 427 9.17 -21.41 -14.44
CA ALA A 427 9.15 -21.31 -15.90
C ALA A 427 10.59 -21.25 -16.41
N ASP A 428 10.92 -22.09 -17.39
CA ASP A 428 12.27 -22.28 -17.91
C ASP A 428 12.35 -21.96 -19.42
N ASP A 429 13.50 -22.27 -20.03
CA ASP A 429 13.76 -21.99 -21.44
C ASP A 429 12.84 -22.79 -22.40
N SER A 430 12.19 -23.87 -21.95
CA SER A 430 11.24 -24.61 -22.79
C SER A 430 9.99 -23.77 -23.12
N VAL A 431 9.58 -22.90 -22.19
CA VAL A 431 8.48 -21.95 -22.41
C VAL A 431 8.91 -20.88 -23.42
N LEU A 432 10.15 -20.38 -23.31
CA LEU A 432 10.71 -19.40 -24.26
C LEU A 432 10.84 -19.99 -25.66
N GLN A 433 11.31 -21.24 -25.77
CA GLN A 433 11.38 -21.95 -27.04
C GLN A 433 9.98 -22.14 -27.64
N SER A 434 9.00 -22.53 -26.82
CA SER A 434 7.62 -22.71 -27.28
C SER A 434 6.98 -21.40 -27.77
N LEU A 435 7.30 -20.26 -27.15
CA LEU A 435 6.91 -18.93 -27.66
C LEU A 435 7.55 -18.65 -29.01
N HIS A 436 8.85 -18.92 -29.15
CA HIS A 436 9.58 -18.75 -30.40
C HIS A 436 8.93 -19.55 -31.54
N ASP A 437 8.65 -20.82 -31.28
CA ASP A 437 8.18 -21.76 -32.29
C ASP A 437 6.73 -21.52 -32.71
N ASN A 438 5.86 -21.09 -31.79
CA ASN A 438 4.40 -21.12 -32.01
C ASN A 438 3.72 -19.75 -32.06
N CYS A 439 4.31 -18.69 -31.52
CA CYS A 439 3.66 -17.37 -31.49
C CYS A 439 4.02 -16.53 -32.71
N ARG A 440 3.00 -15.97 -33.37
CA ARG A 440 3.15 -15.14 -34.59
C ARG A 440 2.37 -13.83 -34.57
N SER A 441 1.58 -13.59 -33.52
CA SER A 441 0.67 -12.44 -33.43
C SER A 441 0.80 -11.66 -32.12
N LEU A 442 1.78 -11.99 -31.27
CA LEU A 442 1.92 -11.36 -29.95
C LEU A 442 2.24 -9.88 -30.09
N VAL A 443 1.46 -9.07 -29.37
CA VAL A 443 1.66 -7.63 -29.21
C VAL A 443 2.11 -7.31 -27.79
N LYS A 444 1.65 -8.11 -26.83
CA LYS A 444 1.98 -7.99 -25.41
C LYS A 444 2.47 -9.33 -24.86
N LEU A 445 3.70 -9.31 -24.35
CA LEU A 445 4.29 -10.44 -23.64
C LEU A 445 4.61 -10.03 -22.20
N ARG A 446 4.15 -10.83 -21.23
CA ARG A 446 4.55 -10.71 -19.84
C ARG A 446 4.93 -12.08 -19.31
N ILE A 447 6.15 -12.20 -18.80
CA ILE A 447 6.62 -13.35 -18.04
C ILE A 447 7.41 -12.77 -16.87
N THR A 448 6.93 -12.94 -15.64
CA THR A 448 7.57 -12.29 -14.47
C THR A 448 8.01 -13.28 -13.41
N GLU A 449 9.06 -12.90 -12.71
CA GLU A 449 9.61 -13.63 -11.56
C GLU A 449 10.00 -15.08 -11.89
N SER A 450 10.48 -15.36 -13.10
CA SER A 450 11.17 -16.62 -13.38
C SER A 450 12.54 -16.64 -12.70
N GLU A 451 12.85 -17.75 -12.04
CA GLU A 451 14.13 -17.99 -11.37
C GLU A 451 14.98 -19.05 -12.09
N VAL A 452 14.54 -19.51 -13.27
CA VAL A 452 15.13 -20.64 -14.01
C VAL A 452 15.47 -20.32 -15.46
N MET A 453 14.70 -19.46 -16.14
CA MET A 453 15.01 -19.02 -17.52
C MET A 453 16.42 -18.44 -17.59
N THR A 454 17.13 -18.69 -18.68
CA THR A 454 18.51 -18.22 -18.88
C THR A 454 18.60 -17.10 -19.91
N ASP A 455 19.70 -16.35 -19.85
CA ASP A 455 20.02 -15.32 -20.83
C ASP A 455 20.10 -15.89 -22.25
N ALA A 456 20.62 -17.11 -22.39
CA ALA A 456 20.65 -17.82 -23.66
C ALA A 456 19.25 -18.16 -24.17
N GLY A 457 18.32 -18.51 -23.28
CA GLY A 457 16.90 -18.71 -23.61
C GLY A 457 16.23 -17.43 -24.12
N PHE A 458 16.44 -16.30 -23.44
CA PHE A 458 15.93 -15.00 -23.89
C PHE A 458 16.54 -14.57 -25.22
N ALA A 459 17.86 -14.73 -25.39
CA ALA A 459 18.54 -14.41 -26.65
C ALA A 459 17.95 -15.23 -27.82
N LYS A 460 17.73 -16.53 -27.62
CA LYS A 460 17.09 -17.41 -28.61
C LYS A 460 15.65 -16.97 -28.91
N LEU A 461 14.86 -16.63 -27.89
CA LEU A 461 13.49 -16.17 -28.10
C LEU A 461 13.44 -15.02 -29.11
N PHE A 462 14.28 -14.00 -28.96
CA PHE A 462 14.22 -12.79 -29.77
C PHE A 462 15.05 -12.82 -31.06
N THR A 463 15.99 -13.76 -31.20
CA THR A 463 16.81 -13.88 -32.42
C THR A 463 16.03 -14.56 -33.53
N ASN A 464 15.81 -13.89 -34.67
CA ASN A 464 15.05 -14.40 -35.81
C ASN A 464 13.63 -14.88 -35.45
N TRP A 465 13.02 -14.28 -34.44
CA TRP A 465 11.65 -14.61 -34.09
C TRP A 465 10.71 -14.12 -35.19
N GLU A 466 9.85 -15.02 -35.68
CA GLU A 466 8.88 -14.68 -36.74
C GLU A 466 7.72 -13.79 -36.24
N ASN A 467 7.58 -13.62 -34.92
CA ASN A 467 6.57 -12.75 -34.36
C ASN A 467 6.89 -11.27 -34.68
N PRO A 468 5.91 -10.44 -35.04
CA PRO A 468 6.12 -9.01 -35.21
C PRO A 468 6.73 -8.34 -33.96
N PRO A 469 7.39 -7.18 -34.10
CA PRO A 469 7.89 -6.41 -32.96
C PRO A 469 6.82 -6.18 -31.89
N LEU A 470 7.16 -6.50 -30.63
CA LEU A 470 6.26 -6.32 -29.50
C LEU A 470 6.02 -4.83 -29.21
N ARG A 471 4.86 -4.51 -28.63
CA ARG A 471 4.54 -3.16 -28.12
C ARG A 471 4.66 -3.05 -26.61
N ILE A 472 4.35 -4.12 -25.88
CA ILE A 472 4.38 -4.16 -24.42
C ILE A 472 5.15 -5.40 -23.99
N LEU A 473 6.24 -5.20 -23.25
CA LEU A 473 7.07 -6.28 -22.75
C LEU A 473 7.37 -6.09 -21.27
N ASP A 474 7.10 -7.14 -20.49
CA ASP A 474 7.30 -7.15 -19.04
C ASP A 474 7.99 -8.44 -18.61
N LEU A 475 9.28 -8.32 -18.32
CA LEU A 475 10.18 -9.39 -17.89
C LEU A 475 10.69 -9.17 -16.46
N GLN A 476 9.93 -8.42 -15.64
CA GLN A 476 10.39 -8.05 -14.30
C GLN A 476 10.78 -9.26 -13.47
N LYS A 477 11.90 -9.12 -12.76
CA LYS A 477 12.47 -10.13 -11.86
C LYS A 477 12.69 -11.49 -12.51
N CYS A 478 12.78 -11.60 -13.83
CA CYS A 478 13.37 -12.76 -14.48
C CYS A 478 14.87 -12.73 -14.22
N ARG A 479 15.30 -13.35 -13.11
CA ARG A 479 16.63 -13.16 -12.52
C ARG A 479 17.05 -14.39 -11.73
N TYR A 480 18.36 -14.61 -11.66
CA TYR A 480 18.94 -15.52 -10.68
C TYR A 480 18.57 -15.09 -9.24
N VAL A 481 18.15 -16.02 -8.39
CA VAL A 481 17.88 -15.80 -6.96
C VAL A 481 18.70 -16.77 -6.13
N SER A 482 19.64 -16.24 -5.34
CA SER A 482 20.46 -17.04 -4.41
C SER A 482 20.71 -16.24 -3.14
N ALA A 483 20.44 -16.87 -1.99
CA ALA A 483 20.70 -16.26 -0.68
C ALA A 483 22.19 -16.33 -0.32
N GLN A 484 22.87 -17.39 -0.75
CA GLN A 484 24.27 -17.67 -0.43
C GLN A 484 25.23 -16.86 -1.31
N GLN A 485 24.90 -16.74 -2.60
CA GLN A 485 25.75 -16.06 -3.58
C GLN A 485 24.91 -15.13 -4.47
N PRO A 486 24.33 -14.06 -3.93
CA PRO A 486 23.38 -13.20 -4.66
C PRO A 486 23.97 -12.51 -5.89
N ARG A 487 25.30 -12.44 -6.02
CA ARG A 487 26.02 -11.78 -7.12
C ARG A 487 26.72 -12.75 -8.09
N HIS A 488 26.79 -14.04 -7.75
CA HIS A 488 27.50 -15.02 -8.58
C HIS A 488 26.49 -15.79 -9.44
N ASN A 489 26.32 -15.36 -10.69
CA ASN A 489 25.39 -15.96 -11.64
C ASN A 489 26.15 -16.66 -12.79
N ALA A 490 26.87 -17.73 -12.48
CA ALA A 490 27.73 -18.42 -13.46
C ALA A 490 26.98 -18.96 -14.69
N HIS A 491 25.72 -19.34 -14.51
CA HIS A 491 24.87 -19.89 -15.57
C HIS A 491 24.03 -18.84 -16.29
N LYS A 492 24.23 -17.54 -15.99
CA LYS A 492 23.46 -16.43 -16.56
C LYS A 492 21.95 -16.66 -16.50
N VAL A 493 21.45 -17.08 -15.33
CA VAL A 493 20.02 -17.24 -15.08
C VAL A 493 19.36 -15.86 -14.99
N GLY A 494 18.27 -15.67 -15.73
CA GLY A 494 17.54 -14.42 -15.91
C GLY A 494 17.90 -13.69 -17.20
N LEU A 495 17.21 -12.56 -17.41
CA LEU A 495 17.56 -11.64 -18.49
C LEU A 495 18.87 -10.92 -18.14
N CYS A 496 19.92 -11.17 -18.92
CA CYS A 496 21.22 -10.51 -18.82
C CYS A 496 21.52 -9.78 -20.14
N ASP A 497 22.81 -9.68 -20.52
CA ASP A 497 23.26 -8.87 -21.65
C ASP A 497 22.73 -9.34 -23.01
N GLU A 498 22.92 -10.60 -23.37
CA GLU A 498 22.64 -11.08 -24.73
C GLU A 498 21.14 -11.17 -24.98
N GLY A 499 20.37 -11.59 -23.98
CA GLY A 499 18.91 -11.57 -24.04
C GLY A 499 18.36 -10.15 -24.17
N PHE A 500 18.93 -9.18 -23.44
CA PHE A 500 18.49 -7.79 -23.52
C PHE A 500 18.83 -7.14 -24.87
N LYS A 501 20.03 -7.40 -25.41
CA LYS A 501 20.42 -6.94 -26.76
C LYS A 501 19.53 -7.52 -27.84
N ALA A 502 19.30 -8.83 -27.83
CA ALA A 502 18.43 -9.50 -28.80
C ALA A 502 16.98 -8.98 -28.74
N LEU A 503 16.44 -8.78 -27.53
CA LEU A 503 15.13 -8.18 -27.29
C LEU A 503 15.00 -6.81 -27.93
N MET A 504 15.99 -5.94 -27.71
CA MET A 504 15.97 -4.57 -28.21
C MET A 504 16.20 -4.51 -29.73
N ALA A 505 17.03 -5.41 -30.28
CA ALA A 505 17.20 -5.55 -31.72
C ALA A 505 15.90 -5.99 -32.41
N HIS A 506 15.15 -6.92 -31.82
CA HIS A 506 13.89 -7.40 -32.36
C HIS A 506 12.74 -6.41 -32.22
N SER A 507 12.51 -5.90 -30.99
CA SER A 507 11.27 -5.17 -30.65
C SER A 507 11.47 -3.68 -30.40
N GLY A 508 12.70 -3.21 -30.18
CA GLY A 508 13.00 -1.86 -29.69
C GLY A 508 12.36 -0.73 -30.50
N ALA A 509 12.31 -0.87 -31.84
CA ALA A 509 11.74 0.14 -32.72
C ALA A 509 10.23 0.38 -32.53
N LYS A 510 9.50 -0.60 -31.97
CA LYS A 510 8.03 -0.59 -31.82
C LYS A 510 7.55 -0.72 -30.37
N LEU A 511 8.44 -1.02 -29.43
CA LEU A 511 8.14 -1.05 -28.01
C LEU A 511 7.62 0.30 -27.53
N ARG A 512 6.56 0.26 -26.72
CA ARG A 512 5.96 1.42 -26.05
C ARG A 512 6.17 1.35 -24.55
N ASP A 513 6.03 0.15 -24.00
CA ASP A 513 6.16 -0.12 -22.57
C ASP A 513 7.16 -1.27 -22.39
N LEU A 514 8.29 -0.98 -21.73
CA LEU A 514 9.31 -1.97 -21.39
C LEU A 514 9.53 -1.99 -19.89
N ASN A 515 9.36 -3.16 -19.28
CA ASN A 515 9.66 -3.40 -17.87
C ASN A 515 10.68 -4.53 -17.73
N VAL A 516 11.88 -4.18 -17.28
CA VAL A 516 12.97 -5.11 -16.93
C VAL A 516 13.40 -4.90 -15.47
N HIS A 517 12.45 -4.48 -14.63
CA HIS A 517 12.67 -4.25 -13.21
C HIS A 517 13.40 -5.41 -12.55
N ALA A 518 14.51 -5.08 -11.89
CA ALA A 518 15.35 -5.99 -11.14
C ALA A 518 15.97 -7.15 -11.95
N CYS A 519 16.07 -7.00 -13.28
CA CYS A 519 16.98 -7.78 -14.13
C CYS A 519 18.42 -7.30 -13.91
N ARG A 520 18.95 -7.61 -12.72
CA ARG A 520 20.19 -7.08 -12.14
C ARG A 520 21.48 -7.48 -12.85
N ASN A 521 21.44 -8.46 -13.74
CA ASN A 521 22.60 -8.97 -14.46
C ASN A 521 22.73 -8.38 -15.87
N ILE A 522 21.91 -7.41 -16.24
CA ILE A 522 22.16 -6.55 -17.40
C ILE A 522 23.26 -5.55 -17.00
N THR A 523 24.38 -5.63 -17.70
CA THR A 523 25.58 -4.81 -17.46
C THR A 523 25.41 -3.39 -18.02
N GLY A 524 26.26 -2.47 -17.54
CA GLY A 524 26.29 -1.10 -18.05
C GLY A 524 26.66 -1.07 -19.54
N GLU A 525 27.60 -1.93 -19.94
CA GLU A 525 28.03 -2.08 -21.33
C GLU A 525 26.88 -2.49 -22.24
N ALA A 526 26.01 -3.42 -21.80
CA ALA A 526 24.83 -3.82 -22.57
C ALA A 526 23.82 -2.67 -22.71
N PHE A 527 23.61 -1.88 -21.65
CA PHE A 527 22.78 -0.67 -21.73
C PHE A 527 23.37 0.36 -22.69
N GLU A 528 24.68 0.60 -22.65
CA GLU A 528 25.34 1.57 -23.52
C GLU A 528 25.35 1.14 -24.99
N GLU A 529 25.44 -0.16 -25.27
CA GLU A 529 25.34 -0.73 -26.61
C GLU A 529 23.91 -0.58 -27.18
N VAL A 530 22.90 -0.96 -26.39
CA VAL A 530 21.48 -0.81 -26.74
C VAL A 530 21.13 0.66 -26.95
N PHE A 531 21.48 1.53 -26.01
CA PHE A 531 21.23 2.98 -26.09
C PHE A 531 22.45 3.72 -26.65
N SER A 532 23.07 3.16 -27.69
CA SER A 532 24.20 3.80 -28.37
C SER A 532 23.77 5.08 -29.10
N LYS A 533 24.76 5.87 -29.54
CA LYS A 533 24.53 7.17 -30.19
C LYS A 533 23.63 7.07 -31.43
N ASP A 534 23.69 5.96 -32.15
CA ASP A 534 22.95 5.74 -33.39
C ASP A 534 21.64 4.98 -33.19
N ALA A 535 21.34 4.54 -31.96
CA ALA A 535 20.12 3.82 -31.63
C ALA A 535 18.91 4.77 -31.52
N LEU A 536 17.78 4.36 -32.11
CA LEU A 536 16.53 5.11 -32.08
C LEU A 536 15.34 4.21 -31.76
N TYR A 537 14.62 4.57 -30.69
CA TYR A 537 13.43 3.89 -30.19
C TYR A 537 12.24 4.87 -30.15
N PRO A 538 11.65 5.16 -31.32
CA PRO A 538 10.73 6.28 -31.49
C PRO A 538 9.36 6.06 -30.83
N GLU A 539 8.97 4.81 -30.55
CA GLU A 539 7.67 4.51 -29.96
C GLU A 539 7.72 4.34 -28.43
N LEU A 540 8.90 4.29 -27.80
CA LEU A 540 9.03 4.00 -26.38
C LEU A 540 8.51 5.16 -25.53
N ARG A 541 7.61 4.87 -24.59
CA ARG A 541 6.91 5.84 -23.74
C ARG A 541 7.16 5.60 -22.25
N HIS A 542 7.19 4.35 -21.82
CA HIS A 542 7.42 3.99 -20.42
C HIS A 542 8.55 2.96 -20.33
N LEU A 543 9.56 3.28 -19.55
CA LEU A 543 10.70 2.40 -19.29
C LEU A 543 10.86 2.19 -17.78
N GLU A 544 10.73 0.95 -17.35
CA GLU A 544 10.90 0.52 -15.97
C GLU A 544 12.17 -0.33 -15.86
N ILE A 545 13.21 0.28 -15.30
CA ILE A 545 14.57 -0.29 -15.12
C ILE A 545 15.02 -0.18 -13.65
N SER A 546 14.08 -0.06 -12.71
CA SER A 546 14.39 -0.03 -11.29
C SER A 546 15.14 -1.29 -10.85
N PHE A 547 16.07 -1.13 -9.91
CA PHE A 547 16.96 -2.17 -9.40
C PHE A 547 17.84 -2.84 -10.46
N CYS A 548 18.11 -2.17 -11.57
CA CYS A 548 19.23 -2.48 -12.46
C CYS A 548 20.48 -1.73 -11.94
N GLU A 549 21.35 -2.44 -11.20
CA GLU A 549 22.42 -1.85 -10.38
C GLU A 549 23.46 -1.04 -11.18
N GLU A 550 23.63 -1.36 -12.46
CA GLU A 550 24.62 -0.76 -13.35
C GLU A 550 24.13 0.51 -14.07
N VAL A 551 22.87 0.91 -13.90
CA VAL A 551 22.32 2.12 -14.55
C VAL A 551 22.91 3.38 -13.92
N THR A 552 23.56 4.21 -14.74
CA THR A 552 24.21 5.49 -14.37
C THR A 552 23.50 6.70 -14.97
N ASP A 553 23.88 7.92 -14.54
CA ASP A 553 23.42 9.17 -15.16
C ASP A 553 23.69 9.21 -16.68
N PHE A 554 24.83 8.66 -17.11
CA PHE A 554 25.18 8.57 -18.53
C PHE A 554 24.20 7.70 -19.31
N ILE A 555 23.89 6.50 -18.80
CA ILE A 555 22.93 5.57 -19.42
C ILE A 555 21.54 6.20 -19.50
N VAL A 556 21.06 6.84 -18.44
CA VAL A 556 19.75 7.53 -18.46
C VAL A 556 19.76 8.69 -19.47
N GLY A 557 20.86 9.44 -19.56
CA GLY A 557 21.04 10.45 -20.60
C GLY A 557 21.03 9.86 -22.02
N SER A 558 21.63 8.69 -22.23
CA SER A 558 21.57 7.96 -23.50
C SER A 558 20.15 7.50 -23.84
N ILE A 559 19.41 6.96 -22.86
CA ILE A 559 17.99 6.59 -23.03
C ILE A 559 17.17 7.78 -23.52
N PHE A 560 17.33 8.96 -22.91
CA PHE A 560 16.60 10.16 -23.33
C PHE A 560 16.95 10.61 -24.76
N ARG A 561 18.18 10.40 -25.21
CA ARG A 561 18.59 10.69 -26.60
C ARG A 561 18.00 9.70 -27.60
N SER A 562 18.03 8.41 -27.27
CA SER A 562 17.52 7.35 -28.15
C SER A 562 15.99 7.27 -28.20
N CYS A 563 15.28 7.78 -27.18
CA CYS A 563 13.83 7.62 -27.02
C CYS A 563 13.10 8.98 -27.07
N PRO A 564 12.86 9.57 -28.26
CA PRO A 564 12.32 10.94 -28.37
C PRO A 564 10.88 11.12 -27.86
N ASN A 565 10.09 10.03 -27.77
CA ASN A 565 8.71 10.06 -27.29
C ASN A 565 8.54 9.54 -25.85
N ILE A 566 9.64 9.34 -25.13
CA ILE A 566 9.61 8.86 -23.74
C ILE A 566 8.80 9.82 -22.87
N LYS A 567 8.03 9.26 -21.94
CA LYS A 567 7.16 9.99 -21.00
C LYS A 567 7.52 9.70 -19.57
N GLU A 568 7.88 8.46 -19.25
CA GLU A 568 8.22 8.03 -17.91
C GLU A 568 9.41 7.07 -17.92
N VAL A 569 10.38 7.33 -17.06
CA VAL A 569 11.50 6.43 -16.79
C VAL A 569 11.60 6.19 -15.29
N ASN A 570 11.58 4.93 -14.88
CA ASN A 570 11.66 4.53 -13.47
C ASN A 570 13.00 3.86 -13.20
N VAL A 571 13.76 4.44 -12.25
CA VAL A 571 15.13 4.05 -11.87
C VAL A 571 15.24 3.84 -10.36
N PHE A 572 14.16 3.41 -9.71
CA PHE A 572 14.16 3.20 -8.26
C PHE A 572 15.21 2.15 -7.88
N GLY A 573 16.05 2.44 -6.89
CA GLY A 573 17.10 1.51 -6.47
C GLY A 573 18.33 1.47 -7.39
N CYS A 574 18.38 2.25 -8.46
CA CYS A 574 19.57 2.44 -9.29
C CYS A 574 20.49 3.48 -8.64
N MET A 575 21.31 3.04 -7.68
CA MET A 575 22.08 3.93 -6.78
C MET A 575 23.19 4.76 -7.47
N LYS A 576 23.48 4.48 -8.75
CA LYS A 576 24.45 5.22 -9.56
C LYS A 576 23.82 6.37 -10.36
N VAL A 577 22.50 6.55 -10.30
CA VAL A 577 21.79 7.71 -10.86
C VAL A 577 21.65 8.78 -9.78
N ARG A 578 22.18 9.98 -10.01
CA ARG A 578 22.28 11.04 -9.00
C ARG A 578 21.85 12.41 -9.50
N ASP A 579 22.33 12.80 -10.68
CA ASP A 579 22.19 14.17 -11.19
C ASP A 579 21.97 14.18 -12.72
N VAL A 580 21.09 13.30 -13.19
CA VAL A 580 20.72 13.26 -14.60
C VAL A 580 19.82 14.44 -14.96
N ARG A 581 20.12 15.07 -16.09
CA ARG A 581 19.27 16.11 -16.67
C ARG A 581 18.07 15.48 -17.36
N VAL A 582 16.87 15.73 -16.83
CA VAL A 582 15.61 15.22 -17.38
C VAL A 582 15.06 16.18 -18.44
N PRO A 583 14.78 15.73 -19.67
CA PRO A 583 14.20 16.57 -20.72
C PRO A 583 12.80 17.07 -20.38
N ARG A 584 12.45 18.25 -20.89
CA ARG A 584 11.11 18.83 -20.73
C ARG A 584 9.97 17.85 -21.02
N GLY A 585 9.03 17.72 -20.06
CA GLY A 585 7.82 16.90 -20.19
C GLY A 585 8.05 15.39 -20.03
N VAL A 586 9.24 14.98 -19.59
CA VAL A 586 9.57 13.61 -19.18
C VAL A 586 9.55 13.53 -17.66
N ILE A 587 9.01 12.44 -17.14
CA ILE A 587 8.98 12.12 -15.71
C ILE A 587 10.05 11.08 -15.42
N LEU A 588 10.96 11.39 -14.50
CA LEU A 588 11.92 10.44 -13.93
C LEU A 588 11.51 10.10 -12.49
N VAL A 589 11.33 8.82 -12.19
CA VAL A 589 10.95 8.34 -10.85
C VAL A 589 12.09 7.51 -10.25
N GLY A 590 12.34 7.67 -8.96
CA GLY A 590 13.24 6.82 -8.18
C GLY A 590 14.54 7.49 -7.74
N VAL A 591 14.86 8.68 -8.25
CA VAL A 591 16.01 9.49 -7.79
C VAL A 591 15.55 10.38 -6.63
N PRO A 592 16.07 10.21 -5.40
CA PRO A 592 15.69 11.06 -4.27
C PRO A 592 16.17 12.50 -4.47
N ASN A 593 15.25 13.46 -4.37
CA ASN A 593 15.53 14.90 -4.42
C ASN A 593 14.83 15.63 -3.25
N ALA A 594 15.04 16.95 -3.12
CA ALA A 594 14.45 17.75 -2.05
C ALA A 594 12.90 17.77 -2.06
N GLN A 595 12.29 17.51 -3.21
CA GLN A 595 10.84 17.57 -3.46
C GLN A 595 10.15 16.18 -3.42
N GLY A 596 10.90 15.08 -3.49
CA GLY A 596 10.37 13.71 -3.49
C GLY A 596 11.26 12.72 -4.22
N MET A 597 10.64 11.68 -4.79
CA MET A 597 11.32 10.68 -5.65
C MET A 597 10.94 10.83 -7.11
N VAL A 598 10.42 12.00 -7.50
CA VAL A 598 9.96 12.30 -8.86
C VAL A 598 10.61 13.60 -9.30
N THR A 599 11.18 13.58 -10.50
CA THR A 599 11.78 14.73 -11.16
C THR A 599 11.09 14.88 -12.51
N GLU A 600 10.38 15.99 -12.71
CA GLU A 600 9.85 16.38 -14.03
C GLU A 600 10.87 17.29 -14.70
N GLY A 601 11.18 17.04 -15.97
CA GLY A 601 12.07 17.91 -16.73
C GLY A 601 11.39 19.23 -17.07
N PHE A 602 12.11 20.33 -16.88
CA PHE A 602 11.63 21.70 -17.16
C PHE A 602 12.39 22.38 -18.30
N ASP A 603 13.59 21.89 -18.64
CA ASP A 603 14.50 22.47 -19.64
C ASP A 603 14.54 21.65 -20.94
#